data_AF-A0A9P6MA73-F1
#
_entry.id   AF-A0A9P6MA73-F1
#
_cell.length_a   1.000
_cell.length_b   1.000
_cell.length_c   1.000
_cell.angle_alpha   90.00
_cell.angle_beta   90.00
_cell.angle_gamma   90.00
#
_symmetry.space_group_name_H-M   'P 1'
#
loop_
_entity.id
_entity.type
_entity.pdbx_description
1 polymer ?
#
loop_
_entity_poly.entity_id
_entity_poly.type
_entity_poly.pdbx_seq_one_letter_code
_entity_poly.pdbx_strand_id
1 'polypeptide(L)'
;MAKGLRSKSARKFRAIKRETIFGPVETARVHRLAARLEKDAQGPKTSELEIIANGEEPMQIEKADDTEMVEDKKISTSGPKLSNSAKHKMAKEDKKKQKGKLSKRELKKKSTFFRFHK
;
A
#
# COMPACT_ATOMS: atom_id res chain seq x y z
N MET A 1 -46.60 -1.27 -10.77
CA MET A 1 -45.18 -1.16 -11.17
C MET A 1 -44.28 -1.30 -9.95
N ALA A 2 -43.24 -2.13 -10.02
CA ALA A 2 -42.23 -2.18 -8.96
C ALA A 2 -41.51 -0.83 -8.85
N LYS A 3 -41.11 -0.45 -7.64
CA LYS A 3 -40.34 0.77 -7.42
C LYS A 3 -38.89 0.55 -7.86
N GLY A 4 -38.33 1.49 -8.62
CA GLY A 4 -36.94 1.43 -9.07
C GLY A 4 -35.93 1.59 -7.93
N LEU A 5 -34.69 1.18 -8.18
CA LEU A 5 -33.58 1.19 -7.20
C LEU A 5 -33.34 2.56 -6.56
N ARG A 6 -33.47 3.63 -7.35
CA ARG A 6 -33.19 5.01 -6.94
C ARG A 6 -34.44 5.75 -6.41
N SER A 7 -35.58 5.07 -6.31
CA SER A 7 -36.82 5.67 -5.82
C SER A 7 -36.66 6.18 -4.38
N LYS A 8 -37.30 7.32 -4.06
CA LYS A 8 -37.17 7.97 -2.75
C LYS A 8 -37.66 7.06 -1.62
N SER A 9 -38.77 6.35 -1.81
CA SER A 9 -39.32 5.42 -0.82
C SER A 9 -38.37 4.25 -0.53
N ALA A 10 -37.81 3.60 -1.56
CA ALA A 10 -36.86 2.51 -1.36
C ALA A 10 -35.56 2.98 -0.67
N ARG A 11 -35.07 4.17 -1.02
CA ARG A 11 -33.87 4.75 -0.38
C ARG A 11 -34.11 5.05 1.10
N LYS A 12 -35.25 5.69 1.43
CA LYS A 12 -35.61 6.01 2.82
C LYS A 12 -35.71 4.75 3.67
N PHE A 13 -36.37 3.71 3.19
CA PHE A 13 -36.48 2.44 3.90
C PHE A 13 -35.11 1.77 4.12
N ARG A 14 -34.20 1.84 3.15
CA ARG A 14 -32.82 1.34 3.32
C ARG A 14 -32.04 2.15 4.33
N ALA A 15 -32.21 3.47 4.38
CA ALA A 15 -31.56 4.31 5.39
C ALA A 15 -32.00 3.89 6.80
N ILE A 16 -33.31 3.74 7.02
CA ILE A 16 -33.87 3.26 8.28
C ILE A 16 -33.25 1.90 8.66
N LYS A 17 -33.23 0.92 7.75
CA LYS A 17 -32.60 -0.39 8.04
C LYS A 17 -31.13 -0.29 8.39
N ARG A 18 -30.38 0.59 7.72
CA ARG A 18 -28.96 0.81 8.02
C ARG A 18 -28.77 1.36 9.42
N GLU A 19 -29.60 2.30 9.84
CA GLU A 19 -29.52 2.90 11.17
C GLU A 19 -29.98 1.93 12.26
N THR A 20 -31.12 1.26 12.07
CA THR A 20 -31.76 0.49 13.14
C THR A 20 -31.25 -0.94 13.29
N ILE A 21 -30.90 -1.60 12.18
CA ILE A 21 -30.55 -3.03 12.18
C ILE A 21 -29.05 -3.23 11.95
N PHE A 22 -28.51 -2.62 10.89
CA PHE A 22 -27.13 -2.92 10.48
C PHE A 22 -26.08 -2.11 11.26
N GLY A 23 -26.36 -0.83 11.54
CA GLY A 23 -25.49 0.08 12.28
C GLY A 23 -25.04 -0.44 13.65
N PRO A 24 -25.95 -0.90 14.54
CA PRO A 24 -25.54 -1.43 15.84
C PRO A 24 -24.67 -2.70 15.72
N VAL A 25 -24.90 -3.54 14.70
CA VAL A 25 -24.11 -4.75 14.47
C VAL A 25 -22.70 -4.41 13.97
N GLU A 26 -22.59 -3.45 13.05
CA GLU A 26 -21.32 -3.00 12.50
C GLU A 26 -20.45 -2.33 13.58
N THR A 27 -21.04 -1.43 14.37
CA THR A 27 -20.34 -0.77 15.49
C THR A 27 -19.84 -1.78 16.52
N ALA A 28 -20.68 -2.74 16.95
CA ALA A 28 -20.26 -3.81 17.86
C ALA A 28 -19.12 -4.68 17.29
N ARG A 29 -19.09 -4.91 15.97
CA ARG A 29 -17.98 -5.62 15.31
C ARG A 29 -16.70 -4.79 15.36
N VAL A 30 -16.76 -3.49 15.07
CA VAL A 30 -15.59 -2.59 15.13
C VAL A 30 -15.02 -2.54 16.54
N HIS A 31 -15.85 -2.40 17.57
CA HIS A 31 -15.40 -2.43 18.96
C HIS A 31 -14.69 -3.74 19.33
N ARG A 32 -15.22 -4.89 18.89
CA ARG A 32 -14.57 -6.19 19.12
C ARG A 32 -13.21 -6.30 18.44
N LEU A 33 -13.08 -5.80 17.22
CA LEU A 33 -11.80 -5.81 16.51
C LEU A 33 -10.80 -4.86 17.15
N ALA A 34 -11.22 -3.66 17.53
CA ALA A 34 -10.37 -2.71 18.27
C ALA A 34 -9.83 -3.34 19.56
N ALA A 35 -10.70 -3.95 20.37
CA ALA A 35 -10.29 -4.63 21.60
C ALA A 35 -9.34 -5.82 21.37
N ARG A 36 -9.43 -6.50 20.22
CA ARG A 36 -8.47 -7.55 19.85
C ARG A 36 -7.13 -6.96 19.47
N LEU A 37 -7.13 -5.93 18.62
CA LEU A 37 -5.91 -5.24 18.20
C LEU A 37 -5.18 -4.61 19.39
N GLU A 38 -5.90 -4.07 20.38
CA GLU A 38 -5.31 -3.59 21.62
C GLU A 38 -4.66 -4.72 22.42
N LYS A 39 -5.28 -5.90 22.51
CA LYS A 39 -4.67 -7.06 23.17
C LYS A 39 -3.41 -7.54 22.46
N ASP A 40 -3.47 -7.64 21.13
CA ASP A 40 -2.34 -8.09 20.31
C ASP A 40 -1.17 -7.08 20.38
N ALA A 41 -1.48 -5.77 20.40
CA ALA A 41 -0.49 -4.71 20.49
C ALA A 41 0.22 -4.61 21.85
N GLN A 42 -0.43 -5.05 22.93
CA GLN A 42 0.18 -5.09 24.27
C GLN A 42 1.16 -6.26 24.45
N GLY A 43 1.34 -7.12 23.43
CA GLY A 43 2.17 -8.31 23.52
C GLY A 43 1.61 -9.34 24.52
N PRO A 44 2.29 -10.49 24.74
CA PRO A 44 1.94 -11.37 25.85
C PRO A 44 2.02 -10.55 27.13
N LYS A 45 0.89 -10.38 27.81
CA LYS A 45 0.85 -9.68 29.09
C LYS A 45 1.89 -10.34 29.98
N THR A 46 2.70 -9.54 30.66
CA THR A 46 3.78 -10.00 31.53
C THR A 46 3.32 -11.02 32.58
N SER A 47 2.02 -11.11 32.88
CA SER A 47 1.44 -12.19 33.69
C SER A 47 1.58 -13.60 33.08
N GLU A 48 1.50 -13.76 31.76
CA GLU A 48 1.76 -15.04 31.09
C GLU A 48 3.26 -15.34 31.03
N LEU A 49 4.10 -14.31 30.91
CA LEU A 49 5.56 -14.47 31.02
C LEU A 49 6.00 -14.82 32.45
N GLU A 50 5.30 -14.34 33.49
CA GLU A 50 5.54 -14.71 34.90
C GLU A 50 5.08 -16.14 35.20
N ILE A 51 4.00 -16.63 34.61
CA ILE A 51 3.57 -18.03 34.73
C ILE A 51 4.57 -18.96 34.00
N ILE A 52 5.06 -18.56 32.83
CA ILE A 52 6.12 -19.28 32.11
C ILE A 52 7.46 -19.23 32.87
N ALA A 53 7.78 -18.12 33.54
CA ALA A 53 8.98 -17.98 34.39
C ALA A 53 8.88 -18.77 35.71
N ASN A 54 7.68 -19.05 36.21
CA ASN A 54 7.42 -19.82 37.44
C ASN A 54 7.23 -21.33 37.20
N GLY A 55 7.35 -21.82 35.96
CA GLY A 55 7.54 -23.24 35.69
C GLY A 55 6.32 -24.15 35.87
N GLU A 56 5.09 -23.64 35.77
CA GLU A 56 3.91 -24.51 35.62
C GLU A 56 3.64 -24.77 34.13
N GLU A 57 3.85 -26.02 33.71
CA GLU A 57 3.77 -26.46 32.31
C GLU A 57 2.38 -26.25 31.68
N PRO A 58 2.25 -25.51 30.56
CA PRO A 58 1.13 -25.69 29.66
C PRO A 58 1.39 -26.89 28.76
N MET A 59 0.54 -27.92 28.88
CA MET A 59 0.48 -29.08 27.98
C MET A 59 0.62 -28.70 26.50
N GLN A 60 1.68 -29.22 25.90
CA GLN A 60 1.84 -29.68 24.52
C GLN A 60 0.76 -29.25 23.50
N ILE A 61 1.15 -28.38 22.55
CA ILE A 61 0.65 -28.45 21.17
C ILE A 61 1.87 -28.41 20.25
N GLU A 62 2.31 -29.59 19.83
CA GLU A 62 3.25 -29.76 18.72
C GLU A 62 2.60 -29.29 17.41
N LYS A 63 3.25 -28.37 16.70
CA LYS A 63 3.45 -28.46 15.25
C LYS A 63 4.78 -27.82 14.87
N ALA A 64 5.72 -28.68 14.54
CA ALA A 64 6.90 -28.36 13.75
C ALA A 64 6.49 -27.96 12.33
N ASP A 65 7.20 -26.99 11.76
CA ASP A 65 7.58 -26.98 10.34
C ASP A 65 8.79 -26.05 10.21
N ASP A 66 9.97 -26.68 10.26
CA ASP A 66 11.25 -26.10 9.86
C ASP A 66 11.19 -25.75 8.37
N THR A 67 11.19 -24.46 8.05
CA THR A 67 11.45 -23.96 6.70
C THR A 67 12.83 -23.35 6.67
N GLU A 68 13.79 -24.14 6.16
CA GLU A 68 15.17 -23.75 5.91
C GLU A 68 15.23 -22.47 5.06
N MET A 69 15.79 -21.41 5.65
CA MET A 69 16.01 -20.13 5.00
C MET A 69 17.25 -20.21 4.11
N VAL A 70 17.07 -20.50 2.83
CA VAL A 70 18.12 -20.29 1.83
C VAL A 70 18.29 -18.78 1.62
N GLU A 71 19.41 -18.23 2.09
CA GLU A 71 19.76 -16.81 1.92
C GLU A 71 20.14 -16.51 0.47
N ASP A 72 19.16 -16.21 -0.36
CA ASP A 72 19.39 -15.53 -1.63
C ASP A 72 19.97 -14.15 -1.35
N LYS A 73 21.24 -13.93 -1.73
CA LYS A 73 21.86 -12.60 -1.78
C LYS A 73 21.04 -11.71 -2.72
N LYS A 74 20.06 -10.98 -2.17
CA LYS A 74 19.20 -10.04 -2.89
C LYS A 74 20.05 -8.95 -3.52
N ILE A 75 20.28 -9.06 -4.82
CA ILE A 75 20.79 -7.97 -5.64
C ILE A 75 19.67 -6.94 -5.72
N SER A 76 19.83 -5.81 -5.03
CA SER A 76 18.83 -4.73 -5.05
C SER A 76 18.78 -4.09 -6.44
N THR A 77 17.80 -4.50 -7.25
CA THR A 77 17.50 -3.89 -8.56
C THR A 77 16.64 -2.63 -8.45
N SER A 78 16.16 -2.30 -7.25
CA SER A 78 15.41 -1.06 -7.04
C SER A 78 16.38 0.10 -6.83
N GLY A 79 16.64 0.87 -7.88
CA GLY A 79 17.23 2.21 -7.75
C GLY A 79 16.38 3.12 -6.85
N PRO A 80 16.88 4.32 -6.50
CA PRO A 80 16.22 5.22 -5.57
C PRO A 80 14.75 5.48 -5.97
N LYS A 81 13.81 5.19 -5.06
CA LYS A 81 12.37 5.49 -5.23
C LYS A 81 12.12 6.99 -5.06
N LEU A 82 12.67 7.79 -5.98
CA LEU A 82 12.41 9.21 -6.03
C LEU A 82 10.94 9.47 -6.38
N SER A 83 10.36 10.51 -5.77
CA SER A 83 9.03 10.98 -6.17
C SER A 83 9.02 11.37 -7.66
N ASN A 84 7.87 11.26 -8.31
CA ASN A 84 7.74 11.61 -9.73
C ASN A 84 8.20 13.06 -10.02
N SER A 85 8.04 13.96 -9.05
CA SER A 85 8.56 15.34 -9.10
C SER A 85 10.09 15.37 -9.19
N ALA A 86 10.78 14.62 -8.33
CA ALA A 86 12.24 14.55 -8.33
C ALA A 86 12.78 13.90 -9.62
N LYS A 87 12.13 12.83 -10.12
CA LYS A 87 12.46 12.22 -11.43
C LYS A 87 12.34 13.22 -12.57
N HIS A 88 11.27 14.01 -12.58
CA HIS A 88 11.03 14.99 -13.64
C HIS A 88 12.01 16.18 -13.57
N LYS A 89 12.46 16.58 -12.36
CA LYS A 89 13.50 17.60 -12.19
C LYS A 89 14.86 17.13 -12.72
N MET A 90 15.32 15.94 -12.33
CA MET A 90 16.59 15.38 -12.83
C MET A 90 16.58 15.21 -14.35
N ALA A 91 15.51 14.66 -14.92
CA ALA A 91 15.39 14.51 -16.38
C ALA A 91 15.43 15.84 -17.14
N LYS A 92 14.92 16.94 -16.56
CA LYS A 92 15.03 18.28 -17.16
C LYS A 92 16.46 18.82 -17.11
N GLU A 93 17.17 18.59 -16.01
CA GLU A 93 18.57 19.00 -15.87
C GLU A 93 19.48 18.25 -16.84
N ASP A 94 19.29 16.94 -16.99
CA ASP A 94 20.08 16.12 -17.92
C ASP A 94 19.84 16.53 -19.38
N LYS A 95 18.58 16.82 -19.75
CA LYS A 95 18.25 17.36 -21.09
C LYS A 95 18.90 18.72 -21.35
N LYS A 96 18.96 19.61 -20.35
CA LYS A 96 19.67 20.90 -20.47
C LYS A 96 21.16 20.69 -20.68
N LYS A 97 21.78 19.79 -19.92
CA LYS A 97 23.21 19.45 -20.05
C LYS A 97 23.52 18.84 -21.43
N GLN A 98 22.67 17.96 -21.96
CA GLN A 98 22.86 17.37 -23.30
C GLN A 98 22.69 18.39 -24.44
N LYS A 99 21.69 19.29 -24.36
CA LYS A 99 21.52 20.35 -25.35
C LYS A 99 22.70 21.33 -25.40
N GLY A 100 23.37 21.57 -24.27
CA GLY A 100 24.61 22.36 -24.23
C GLY A 100 25.82 21.66 -24.85
N LYS A 101 25.83 20.31 -24.86
CA LYS A 101 26.93 19.49 -25.40
C LYS A 101 26.82 19.19 -26.89
N LEU A 102 25.62 19.25 -27.48
CA LEU A 102 25.45 19.21 -28.94
C LEU A 102 25.96 20.54 -29.51
N SER A 103 27.23 20.55 -29.93
CA SER A 103 27.88 21.72 -30.50
C SER A 103 27.03 22.32 -31.63
N LYS A 104 27.00 23.66 -31.71
CA LYS A 104 26.24 24.44 -32.72
C LYS A 104 26.46 23.98 -34.18
N ARG A 105 27.49 23.16 -34.46
CA ARG A 105 27.79 22.56 -35.76
C ARG A 105 26.81 21.45 -36.18
N GLU A 106 26.26 20.66 -35.27
CA GLU A 106 25.38 19.53 -35.63
C GLU A 106 23.94 19.97 -35.91
N LEU A 107 23.47 21.01 -35.22
CA LEU A 107 22.13 21.58 -35.43
C LEU A 107 21.98 22.24 -36.82
N LYS A 108 23.04 22.87 -37.34
CA LYS A 108 23.02 23.48 -38.69
C LYS A 108 22.94 22.45 -39.83
N LYS A 109 23.49 21.23 -39.65
CA LYS A 109 23.43 20.17 -40.68
C LYS A 109 22.03 19.57 -40.82
N LYS A 110 21.21 19.58 -39.76
CA LYS A 110 19.85 19.03 -39.78
C LYS A 110 18.80 20.00 -40.33
N SER A 111 19.00 21.31 -40.20
CA SER A 111 18.03 22.31 -40.66
C SER A 111 18.03 22.51 -42.18
N THR A 112 19.10 22.12 -42.89
CA THR A 112 19.18 22.24 -44.35
C THR A 112 18.60 21.04 -45.09
N PHE A 113 18.44 19.89 -44.43
CA PHE A 113 17.97 18.65 -45.07
C PHE A 113 16.46 18.63 -45.35
N PHE A 114 15.66 19.43 -44.62
CA PHE A 114 14.19 19.45 -44.76
C PHE A 114 13.65 20.57 -45.67
N ARG A 115 14.50 21.32 -46.38
CA ARG A 115 14.07 22.52 -47.14
C ARG A 115 13.79 22.30 -48.62
N PHE A 116 14.07 21.12 -49.16
CA PHE A 116 13.78 20.78 -50.54
C PHE A 116 12.98 19.49 -50.54
N HIS A 117 11.64 19.57 -50.53
CA HIS A 117 10.68 18.62 -51.08
C HIS A 117 9.31 19.29 -50.91
N LYS A 118 8.88 20.02 -51.95
CA LYS A 118 7.54 20.52 -52.13
C LYS A 118 7.21 20.38 -53.61
#